data_AF-A0A7N4PN72-F1
#
_entry.id   AF-A0A7N4PN72-F1
#
_cell.length_a   1.000
_cell.length_b   1.000
_cell.length_c   1.000
_cell.angle_alpha   90.00
_cell.angle_beta   90.00
_cell.angle_gamma   90.00
#
_symmetry.space_group_name_H-M   'P 1'
#
loop_
_entity.id
_entity.type
_entity.pdbx_description
1 polymer ?
#
loop_
_entity_poly.entity_id
_entity_poly.type
_entity_poly.pdbx_seq_one_letter_code
_entity_poly.pdbx_strand_id
1 'polypeptide(L)'
;LNALQEDLKSQNLVILGFPCNQFGKQEPGQNSEVLPALKHVRPGGGFVPNFQLFEKGDVNGEKEQKVYTFLKNSCPPPSEVIGQPSRLFWEPMKVHDIRWNFEKFLVGPDGVPIMRWYHRAPTICLSSSEIKDLGNSVTQ
;
A
#
# COMPACT_ATOMS: atom_id res chain seq x y z
N LEU A 1 -5.03 -7.61 -6.37
CA LEU A 1 -5.76 -6.39 -5.96
C LEU A 1 -7.06 -6.23 -6.74
N ASN A 2 -7.08 -6.28 -8.08
CA ASN A 2 -8.35 -6.20 -8.82
C ASN A 2 -9.40 -7.24 -8.39
N ALA A 3 -9.00 -8.51 -8.26
CA ALA A 3 -9.88 -9.56 -7.76
C ALA A 3 -10.43 -9.24 -6.36
N LEU A 4 -9.55 -8.87 -5.42
CA LEU A 4 -9.95 -8.49 -4.04
C LEU A 4 -10.94 -7.32 -4.02
N GLN A 5 -10.72 -6.29 -4.85
CA GLN A 5 -11.61 -5.14 -4.97
C GLN A 5 -13.01 -5.56 -5.47
N GLU A 6 -13.08 -6.55 -6.37
CA GLU A 6 -14.34 -7.06 -6.89
C GLU A 6 -15.04 -7.97 -5.87
N ASP A 7 -14.30 -8.92 -5.29
CA ASP A 7 -14.81 -9.90 -4.33
C ASP A 7 -15.37 -9.24 -3.05
N LEU A 8 -14.75 -8.13 -2.62
CA LEU A 8 -15.12 -7.42 -1.39
C LEU A 8 -15.87 -6.10 -1.65
N LYS A 9 -16.29 -5.86 -2.90
CA LYS A 9 -17.05 -4.66 -3.27
C LYS A 9 -18.37 -4.55 -2.50
N SER A 10 -19.05 -5.67 -2.30
CA SER A 10 -20.32 -5.75 -1.53
C SER A 10 -20.12 -5.46 -0.03
N GLN A 11 -18.88 -5.50 0.45
CA GLN A 11 -18.49 -5.23 1.84
C GLN A 11 -17.89 -3.82 1.99
N ASN A 12 -18.06 -2.96 0.98
CA ASN A 12 -17.56 -1.59 0.95
C ASN A 12 -16.03 -1.48 1.09
N LEU A 13 -15.28 -2.53 0.72
CA LEU A 13 -13.82 -2.40 0.64
C LEU A 13 -13.46 -1.46 -0.52
N VAL A 14 -12.59 -0.50 -0.23
CA VAL A 14 -12.01 0.40 -1.23
C VAL A 14 -10.50 0.26 -1.19
N ILE A 15 -9.90 -0.11 -2.32
CA ILE A 15 -8.46 -0.14 -2.49
C ILE A 15 -7.99 1.23 -3.01
N LEU A 16 -6.93 1.75 -2.41
CA LEU A 16 -6.27 2.99 -2.79
C LEU A 16 -4.80 2.69 -3.10
N GLY A 17 -4.35 3.04 -4.29
CA GLY A 17 -2.96 2.83 -4.71
C GLY A 17 -2.17 4.13 -4.79
N PHE A 18 -1.00 4.16 -4.16
CA PHE A 18 -0.09 5.30 -4.14
C PHE A 18 1.22 4.91 -4.84
N PRO A 19 1.43 5.31 -6.10
CA PRO A 19 2.69 5.10 -6.78
C PRO A 19 3.85 5.75 -6.01
N CYS A 20 4.99 5.07 -5.91
CA CYS A 20 6.15 5.56 -5.18
C CYS A 20 7.44 5.02 -5.80
N ASN A 21 8.47 5.86 -5.91
CA ASN A 21 9.74 5.51 -6.56
C ASN A 21 10.90 5.31 -5.58
N GLN A 22 10.64 5.30 -4.27
CA GLN A 22 11.68 5.28 -3.22
C GLN A 22 12.33 3.90 -3.02
N PHE A 23 11.76 2.84 -3.61
CA PHE A 23 12.20 1.45 -3.42
C PHE A 23 12.76 0.89 -4.72
N GLY A 24 14.09 0.78 -4.81
CA GLY A 24 14.77 0.24 -5.98
C GLY A 24 14.52 1.02 -7.28
N LYS A 25 13.98 2.25 -7.20
CA LYS A 25 13.55 3.08 -8.34
C LYS A 25 12.62 2.33 -9.32
N GLN A 26 11.67 1.57 -8.77
CA GLN A 26 10.77 0.70 -9.55
C GLN A 26 9.59 1.44 -10.21
N GLU A 27 9.38 2.72 -9.92
CA GLU A 27 8.32 3.57 -10.50
C GLU A 27 8.91 4.84 -11.15
N PRO A 28 9.75 4.68 -12.21
CA PRO A 28 10.49 5.79 -12.80
C PRO A 28 9.62 6.76 -13.60
N GLY A 29 8.50 6.28 -14.16
CA GLY A 29 7.65 7.06 -15.07
C GLY A 29 6.88 8.19 -14.37
N GLN A 30 6.50 9.22 -15.12
CA GLN A 30 5.67 10.32 -14.65
C GLN A 30 4.23 9.85 -14.33
N ASN A 31 3.45 10.67 -13.63
CA ASN A 31 2.05 10.35 -13.27
C ASN A 31 1.21 9.91 -14.49
N SER A 32 1.40 10.55 -15.64
CA SER A 32 0.73 10.23 -16.90
C SER A 32 1.15 8.89 -17.52
N GLU A 33 2.29 8.33 -17.12
CA GLU A 33 2.87 7.11 -17.68
C GLU A 33 2.55 5.86 -16.86
N VAL A 34 2.11 6.01 -15.59
CA VAL A 34 1.81 4.89 -14.69
C VAL A 34 0.73 3.96 -15.28
N LEU A 35 -0.42 4.52 -15.69
CA LEU A 35 -1.50 3.72 -16.28
C LEU A 35 -1.12 3.07 -17.62
N PRO A 36 -0.49 3.78 -18.58
CA PRO A 36 0.06 3.17 -19.78
C PRO A 36 1.05 2.03 -19.49
N ALA A 37 1.96 2.20 -18.52
CA ALA A 37 2.92 1.17 -18.14
C ALA A 37 2.24 -0.09 -17.59
N LEU A 38 1.23 0.08 -16.72
CA LEU A 38 0.42 -1.03 -16.22
C LEU A 38 -0.32 -1.75 -17.35
N LYS A 39 -0.88 -1.00 -18.31
CA LYS A 39 -1.68 -1.54 -19.41
C LYS A 39 -0.86 -2.26 -20.48
N HIS A 40 0.32 -1.76 -20.78
CA HIS A 40 1.10 -2.18 -21.95
C HIS A 40 2.40 -2.89 -21.62
N VAL A 41 3.00 -2.65 -20.44
CA VAL A 41 4.35 -3.12 -20.12
C VAL A 41 4.32 -4.18 -19.03
N ARG A 42 3.87 -3.82 -17.83
CA ARG A 42 3.77 -4.74 -16.69
C ARG A 42 2.70 -4.22 -15.71
N PRO A 43 1.63 -4.97 -15.43
CA PRO A 43 1.36 -6.35 -15.87
C PRO A 43 1.20 -6.54 -17.39
N GLY A 44 0.83 -5.49 -18.13
CA GLY A 44 0.61 -5.58 -19.57
C GLY A 44 -0.73 -6.25 -19.92
N GLY A 45 -0.88 -6.70 -21.17
CA GLY A 45 -2.06 -7.46 -21.60
C GLY A 45 -3.39 -6.70 -21.53
N GLY A 46 -3.35 -5.36 -21.56
CA GLY A 46 -4.55 -4.53 -21.43
C GLY A 46 -5.03 -4.37 -19.98
N PHE A 47 -4.21 -4.71 -18.99
CA PHE A 47 -4.55 -4.57 -17.58
C PHE A 47 -4.89 -3.13 -17.22
N VAL A 48 -6.01 -2.94 -16.52
CA VAL A 48 -6.42 -1.65 -15.95
C VAL A 48 -6.80 -1.88 -14.49
N PRO A 49 -6.24 -1.12 -13.53
CA PRO A 49 -6.69 -1.15 -12.15
C PRO A 49 -8.18 -0.80 -12.05
N ASN A 50 -8.95 -1.58 -11.29
CA ASN A 50 -10.36 -1.27 -10.97
C ASN A 50 -10.51 -0.49 -9.65
N PHE A 51 -9.43 0.16 -9.22
CA PHE A 51 -9.32 0.92 -7.98
C PHE A 51 -8.56 2.23 -8.21
N GLN A 52 -8.73 3.19 -7.31
CA GLN A 52 -8.17 4.53 -7.49
C GLN A 52 -6.65 4.51 -7.34
N LEU A 53 -5.96 5.12 -8.30
CA LEU A 53 -4.55 5.49 -8.19
C LEU A 53 -4.43 6.99 -7.92
N PHE A 54 -3.55 7.35 -6.99
CA PHE A 54 -3.19 8.74 -6.70
C PHE A 54 -1.94 9.15 -7.48
N GLU A 55 -1.60 10.44 -7.37
CA GLU A 55 -0.32 10.93 -7.88
C GLU A 55 0.85 10.26 -7.16
N LYS A 56 1.94 10.08 -7.91
CA LYS A 56 3.19 9.56 -7.39
C LYS A 56 3.74 10.52 -6.34
N GLY A 57 4.17 9.96 -5.22
CA GLY A 57 4.76 10.74 -4.14
C GLY A 57 5.58 9.87 -3.19
N ASP A 58 6.24 10.54 -2.25
CA ASP A 58 7.06 9.88 -1.25
C ASP A 58 6.18 9.32 -0.13
N VAL A 59 6.58 8.18 0.41
CA VAL A 59 5.93 7.50 1.55
C VAL A 59 6.83 7.46 2.79
N ASN A 60 8.13 7.72 2.59
CA ASN A 60 9.15 7.82 3.63
C ASN A 60 9.98 9.11 3.48
N GLY A 61 10.72 9.46 4.53
CA GLY A 61 11.64 10.59 4.56
C GLY A 61 10.96 11.94 4.77
N GLU A 62 11.73 13.02 4.63
CA GLU A 62 11.26 14.39 4.95
C GLU A 62 10.05 14.85 4.12
N LYS A 63 9.91 14.33 2.90
CA LYS A 63 8.88 14.74 1.93
C LYS A 63 7.70 13.77 1.86
N GLU A 64 7.61 12.82 2.79
CA GLU A 64 6.53 11.84 2.78
C GLU A 64 5.15 12.49 2.83
N GLN A 65 4.19 11.89 2.12
CA GLN A 65 2.80 12.31 2.19
C GLN A 65 2.26 12.12 3.61
N LYS A 66 1.56 13.14 4.12
CA LYS A 66 1.04 13.16 5.51
C LYS A 66 0.16 11.95 5.87
N VAL A 67 -0.55 11.40 4.88
CA VAL A 67 -1.32 10.16 5.08
C VAL A 67 -0.43 8.98 5.48
N TYR A 68 0.76 8.85 4.90
CA TYR A 68 1.71 7.82 5.28
C TYR A 68 2.39 8.13 6.61
N THR A 69 2.63 9.39 6.96
CA THR A 69 3.07 9.73 8.33
C THR A 69 2.07 9.21 9.37
N PHE A 70 0.78 9.42 9.14
CA PHE A 70 -0.28 8.90 10.01
C PHE A 70 -0.25 7.36 10.04
N LEU A 71 -0.41 6.70 8.88
CA LEU A 71 -0.50 5.25 8.78
C LEU A 71 0.70 4.52 9.39
N LYS A 72 1.93 4.98 9.09
CA LYS A 72 3.16 4.35 9.57
C LYS A 72 3.29 4.37 11.08
N ASN A 73 2.83 5.44 11.73
CA ASN A 73 2.92 5.60 13.18
C ASN A 73 1.73 4.99 13.93
N SER A 74 0.64 4.63 13.24
CA SER A 74 -0.52 3.96 13.83
C SER A 74 -0.35 2.45 13.99
N CYS A 75 0.60 1.83 13.29
CA CYS A 75 0.84 0.38 13.37
C CYS A 75 2.33 0.07 13.51
N PRO A 76 2.71 -0.95 14.32
CA PRO A 76 4.09 -1.43 14.39
C PRO A 76 4.64 -1.80 13.00
N PRO A 77 5.95 -1.65 12.75
CA PRO A 77 6.52 -2.05 11.48
C PRO A 77 6.40 -3.58 11.30
N PRO A 78 6.13 -4.06 10.08
CA PRO A 78 5.91 -5.49 9.82
C PRO A 78 7.21 -6.33 9.81
N SER A 79 8.36 -5.68 9.98
CA SER A 79 9.68 -6.33 10.03
C SER A 79 10.69 -5.45 10.76
N GLU A 80 11.56 -6.08 11.54
CA GLU A 80 12.71 -5.42 12.19
C GLU A 80 13.73 -4.90 11.17
N VAL A 81 13.84 -5.56 10.00
CA VAL A 81 14.77 -5.18 8.94
C VAL A 81 14.10 -4.19 8.00
N ILE A 82 14.68 -2.99 7.87
CA ILE A 82 14.16 -1.96 6.95
C ILE A 82 14.40 -2.36 5.49
N GLY A 83 15.60 -2.87 5.19
CA GLY A 83 16.03 -3.29 3.85
C GLY A 83 17.51 -2.99 3.64
N GLN A 84 18.01 -3.26 2.44
CA GLN A 84 19.38 -2.90 2.06
C GLN A 84 19.46 -1.40 1.75
N PRO A 85 20.25 -0.59 2.48
CA PRO A 85 20.26 0.87 2.30
C PRO A 85 20.52 1.33 0.86
N SER A 86 21.34 0.61 0.09
CA SER A 86 21.62 0.91 -1.32
C SER A 86 20.41 0.83 -2.26
N ARG A 87 19.30 0.24 -1.80
CA ARG A 87 18.05 0.11 -2.55
C ARG A 87 16.95 1.05 -2.04
N LEU A 88 17.24 1.85 -1.02
CA LEU A 88 16.30 2.72 -0.33
C LEU A 88 16.68 4.18 -0.61
N PHE A 89 15.74 4.95 -1.14
CA PHE A 89 16.01 6.31 -1.66
C PHE A 89 15.22 7.36 -0.88
N TRP A 90 15.51 7.51 0.41
CA TRP A 90 14.96 8.56 1.27
C TRP A 90 15.86 8.81 2.48
N GLU A 91 15.71 9.98 3.09
CA GLU A 91 16.29 10.32 4.40
C GLU A 91 15.31 11.23 5.16
N PRO A 92 15.35 11.25 6.51
CA PRO A 92 16.07 10.32 7.37
C PRO A 92 15.37 8.95 7.44
N MET A 93 16.13 7.89 7.70
CA MET A 93 15.56 6.56 8.01
C MET A 93 14.91 6.52 9.40
N LYS A 94 13.72 5.92 9.52
CA LYS A 94 12.95 5.76 10.76
C LYS A 94 12.50 4.32 10.96
N VAL A 95 12.33 3.94 12.24
CA VAL A 95 11.87 2.59 12.63
C VAL A 95 10.56 2.20 11.94
N HIS A 96 9.63 3.15 11.79
CA HIS A 96 8.29 2.88 11.24
C HIS A 96 8.19 2.97 9.71
N ASP A 97 9.29 3.23 8.99
CA ASP A 97 9.28 3.40 7.53
C ASP A 97 8.66 2.23 6.76
N ILE A 98 8.03 2.51 5.63
CA ILE A 98 7.59 1.46 4.70
C ILE A 98 8.83 0.69 4.25
N ARG A 99 8.74 -0.64 4.26
CA ARG A 99 9.88 -1.54 4.00
C ARG A 99 10.13 -1.72 2.51
N TRP A 100 9.06 -1.80 1.71
CA TRP A 100 9.16 -2.01 0.27
C TRP A 100 7.85 -1.68 -0.46
N ASN A 101 7.87 -1.73 -1.79
CA ASN A 101 6.68 -1.69 -2.64
C ASN A 101 5.65 -2.75 -2.21
N PHE A 102 4.36 -2.42 -2.31
CA PHE A 102 3.23 -3.29 -1.95
C PHE A 102 3.06 -3.61 -0.45
N GLU A 103 3.59 -2.78 0.45
CA GLU A 103 3.13 -2.79 1.84
C GLU A 103 1.69 -2.29 1.96
N LYS A 104 0.93 -2.81 2.92
CA LYS A 104 -0.54 -2.70 2.93
C LYS A 104 -1.02 -2.27 4.31
N PHE A 105 -1.97 -1.36 4.34
CA PHE A 105 -2.67 -0.93 5.55
C PHE A 105 -4.16 -1.19 5.37
N LEU A 106 -4.81 -1.67 6.43
CA LEU A 106 -6.26 -1.71 6.55
C LEU A 106 -6.69 -0.60 7.47
N VAL A 107 -7.64 0.19 7.02
CA VAL A 107 -8.24 1.29 7.77
C VAL A 107 -9.72 0.97 7.92
N GLY A 108 -10.23 1.12 9.15
CA GLY A 108 -11.63 0.91 9.47
C GLY A 108 -12.54 1.96 8.84
N PRO A 109 -13.86 1.72 8.82
CA PRO A 109 -14.84 2.67 8.31
C PRO A 109 -14.90 3.98 9.12
N ASP A 110 -14.38 3.97 10.35
CA ASP A 110 -14.20 5.12 11.23
C ASP A 110 -12.92 5.93 10.93
N GLY A 111 -12.10 5.48 9.97
CA GLY A 111 -10.83 6.11 9.62
C GLY A 111 -9.65 5.67 10.51
N VAL A 112 -9.84 4.71 11.41
CA VAL A 112 -8.79 4.23 12.31
C VAL A 112 -8.00 3.09 11.67
N PRO A 113 -6.65 3.16 11.60
CA PRO A 113 -5.84 2.06 11.09
C PRO A 113 -5.95 0.81 11.98
N ILE A 114 -6.28 -0.33 11.37
CA ILE A 114 -6.50 -1.60 12.06
C ILE A 114 -5.25 -2.49 11.98
N MET A 115 -4.67 -2.63 10.79
CA MET A 115 -3.58 -3.58 10.58
C MET A 115 -2.64 -3.16 9.45
N ARG A 116 -1.39 -3.60 9.54
CA ARG A 116 -0.31 -3.36 8.58
C ARG A 116 0.34 -4.70 8.19
N TRP A 117 0.38 -5.01 6.90
CA TRP A 117 0.99 -6.25 6.40
C TRP A 117 2.29 -6.00 5.67
N TYR A 118 3.21 -6.94 5.84
CA TYR A 118 4.46 -7.00 5.08
C TYR A 118 4.19 -7.11 3.57
N HIS A 119 5.09 -6.57 2.74
CA HIS A 119 4.89 -6.55 1.28
C HIS A 119 4.74 -7.95 0.65
N ARG A 120 5.48 -8.94 1.16
CA ARG A 120 5.40 -10.35 0.71
C ARG A 120 4.18 -11.10 1.21
N ALA A 121 3.40 -10.53 2.13
CA ALA A 121 2.16 -11.16 2.57
C ALA A 121 1.22 -11.31 1.36
N PRO A 122 0.75 -12.54 1.05
CA PRO A 122 -0.16 -12.78 -0.04
C PRO A 122 -1.43 -11.93 0.09
N THR A 123 -1.98 -11.46 -1.02
CA THR A 123 -3.27 -10.74 -1.01
C THR A 123 -4.41 -11.63 -0.49
N ILE A 124 -4.29 -12.96 -0.58
CA ILE A 124 -5.27 -13.90 -0.01
C ILE A 124 -5.31 -13.88 1.52
N CYS A 125 -4.23 -13.46 2.19
CA CYS A 125 -4.21 -13.23 3.64
C CYS A 125 -4.92 -11.92 4.05
N LEU A 126 -5.50 -11.20 3.08
CA LEU A 126 -6.48 -10.14 3.33
C LEU A 126 -7.89 -10.73 3.22
N SER A 127 -8.04 -12.01 3.61
CA SER A 127 -9.24 -12.80 3.35
C SER A 127 -10.47 -12.13 3.95
N SER A 128 -11.63 -12.35 3.32
CA SER A 128 -12.88 -11.75 3.78
C SER A 128 -13.16 -12.08 5.25
N SER A 129 -12.78 -13.27 5.74
CA SER A 129 -12.94 -13.66 7.14
C SER A 129 -12.13 -12.79 8.09
N GLU A 130 -10.84 -12.56 7.81
CA GLU A 130 -9.99 -11.73 8.70
C GLU A 130 -10.44 -10.27 8.70
N ILE A 131 -10.78 -9.72 7.53
CA ILE A 131 -11.30 -8.34 7.44
C ILE A 131 -12.67 -8.22 8.12
N LYS A 132 -13.56 -9.22 8.00
CA LYS A 132 -14.86 -9.26 8.66
C LYS A 132 -14.73 -9.35 10.19
N ASP A 133 -13.86 -10.23 10.67
CA ASP A 133 -13.68 -10.45 12.10
C ASP A 133 -13.06 -9.21 12.77
N LEU A 134 -12.11 -8.55 12.09
CA LEU A 134 -11.53 -7.30 12.55
C LEU A 134 -12.53 -6.14 12.55
N GLY A 135 -13.43 -6.06 11.57
CA GLY A 135 -14.48 -5.04 11.53
C GLY A 135 -15.51 -5.19 12.65
N ASN A 136 -15.85 -6.43 13.04
CA ASN A 136 -16.84 -6.71 14.07
C ASN A 136 -16.28 -6.60 15.50
N SER A 137 -15.00 -6.92 15.72
CA SER A 137 -14.37 -6.86 17.05
C SER A 137 -14.10 -5.44 17.55
N VAL A 138 -14.04 -4.43 16.68
CA VAL A 138 -13.85 -3.01 17.10
C VAL A 138 -15.18 -2.37 17.55
N THR A 139 -16.31 -3.00 17.25
CA THR A 139 -17.66 -2.54 17.62
C THR A 139 -18.25 -3.17 18.89
N GLN A 140 -17.45 -3.84 19.73
CA GLN A 140 -17.87 -4.32 21.06
C GLN A 140 -17.14 -3.62 22.20
#